data_AF-A0A7W5E7P1-F1
#
_entry.id   AF-A0A7W5E7P1-F1
#
_cell.length_a   1.000
_cell.length_b   1.000
_cell.length_c   1.000
_cell.angle_alpha   90.00
_cell.angle_beta   90.00
_cell.angle_gamma   90.00
#
_symmetry.space_group_name_H-M   'P 1'
#
loop_
_entity.id
_entity.type
_entity.pdbx_description
1 polymer ?
#
loop_
_entity_poly.entity_id
_entity_poly.type
_entity_poly.pdbx_seq_one_letter_code
_entity_poly.pdbx_strand_id
1 'polypeptide(L)'
;MTTFGSAASASTNLNNNMGASAHTEEDVLRTYDPNRLLDHLIDRLDLKNDAALARTLDVAPPVISKIRHYRLAIGASLLIRMHEVSDIAIGDLRILMGDRRSKFRVAFSQNDVPDMSLRAA
;
A
#
# COMPACT_ATOMS: atom_id res chain seq x y z
N MET A 1 -62.53 -15.10 45.00
CA MET A 1 -63.00 -14.86 43.61
C MET A 1 -62.95 -13.37 43.36
N THR A 2 -62.50 -12.92 42.17
CA THR A 2 -62.28 -11.50 41.72
C THR A 2 -61.17 -10.74 42.45
N THR A 3 -60.31 -9.88 41.89
CA THR A 3 -59.94 -9.42 40.54
C THR A 3 -58.71 -8.50 40.73
N PHE A 4 -57.69 -8.62 39.86
CA PHE A 4 -56.75 -7.62 39.31
C PHE A 4 -56.43 -6.34 40.12
N GLY A 5 -55.18 -5.90 40.35
CA GLY A 5 -54.03 -5.83 39.46
C GLY A 5 -53.66 -4.35 39.22
N SER A 6 -52.48 -3.89 39.65
CA SER A 6 -51.72 -2.79 39.02
C SER A 6 -50.45 -2.49 39.83
N ALA A 7 -49.31 -3.02 39.39
CA ALA A 7 -48.00 -2.52 39.78
C ALA A 7 -47.03 -2.77 38.62
N ALA A 8 -46.11 -1.81 38.47
CA ALA A 8 -44.97 -1.82 37.56
C ALA A 8 -45.25 -1.49 36.08
N SER A 9 -45.44 -0.20 35.83
CA SER A 9 -44.82 0.44 34.67
C SER A 9 -43.31 0.22 34.74
N ALA A 10 -42.82 -0.76 34.00
CA ALA A 10 -41.42 -0.88 33.61
C ALA A 10 -41.40 -1.59 32.25
N SER A 11 -41.91 -0.90 31.23
CA SER A 11 -41.63 -1.28 29.84
C SER A 11 -40.17 -0.97 29.58
N THR A 12 -39.32 -1.90 29.98
CA THR A 12 -37.94 -1.99 29.55
C THR A 12 -37.95 -2.05 28.03
N ASN A 13 -37.54 -0.95 27.42
CA ASN A 13 -37.21 -0.87 26.01
C ASN A 13 -35.96 -1.74 25.78
N LEU A 14 -36.20 -3.02 25.51
CA LEU A 14 -35.19 -3.97 25.05
C LEU A 14 -35.53 -4.33 23.61
N ASN A 15 -35.12 -3.47 22.68
CA ASN A 15 -34.98 -3.89 21.29
C ASN A 15 -33.70 -3.28 20.70
N ASN A 16 -32.56 -3.71 21.26
CA ASN A 16 -31.27 -3.55 20.61
C ASN A 16 -31.20 -4.56 19.47
N ASN A 17 -31.77 -4.13 18.35
CA ASN A 17 -31.68 -4.77 17.06
C ASN A 17 -30.22 -5.04 16.71
N MET A 18 -29.93 -6.34 16.64
CA MET A 18 -28.75 -6.95 16.06
C MET A 18 -28.59 -6.48 14.61
N GLY A 19 -27.41 -6.00 14.28
CA GLY A 19 -27.07 -5.45 12.97
C GLY A 19 -25.82 -4.60 13.11
N ALA A 20 -24.73 -5.16 13.64
CA ALA A 20 -23.77 -5.85 12.78
C ALA A 20 -23.36 -5.03 11.54
N SER A 21 -23.18 -3.71 11.70
CA SER A 21 -22.25 -2.93 10.88
C SER A 21 -20.81 -3.23 11.33
N ALA A 22 -20.42 -4.50 11.24
CA ALA A 22 -19.04 -4.97 11.39
C ALA A 22 -18.50 -5.48 10.05
N HIS A 23 -18.99 -4.91 8.95
CA HIS A 23 -18.34 -4.92 7.65
C HIS A 23 -17.69 -3.53 7.55
N THR A 24 -16.41 -3.32 7.83
CA THR A 24 -15.36 -3.09 6.81
C THR A 24 -13.97 -2.97 7.47
N GLU A 25 -13.67 -3.71 8.54
CA GLU A 25 -12.32 -3.62 9.18
C GLU A 25 -11.37 -4.74 8.70
N GLU A 26 -11.92 -5.84 8.14
CA GLU A 26 -11.12 -6.99 7.66
C GLU A 26 -10.80 -6.98 6.15
N ASP A 27 -11.43 -6.11 5.35
CA ASP A 27 -11.18 -6.02 3.89
C ASP A 27 -9.99 -5.09 3.55
N VAL A 28 -9.52 -4.29 4.52
CA VAL A 28 -8.26 -3.51 4.39
C VAL A 28 -7.02 -4.43 4.39
N LEU A 29 -7.23 -5.72 4.62
CA LEU A 29 -6.23 -6.76 4.48
C LEU A 29 -5.94 -7.05 2.98
N ARG A 30 -4.79 -6.54 2.50
CA ARG A 30 -3.89 -7.21 1.52
C ARG A 30 -3.97 -6.79 0.04
N THR A 31 -4.41 -5.56 -0.25
CA THR A 31 -4.17 -5.00 -1.59
C THR A 31 -2.80 -4.34 -1.63
N TYR A 32 -1.99 -4.73 -2.62
CA TYR A 32 -0.68 -4.15 -2.89
C TYR A 32 -0.83 -2.65 -3.13
N ASP A 33 -0.27 -1.82 -2.24
CA ASP A 33 -0.31 -0.36 -2.31
C ASP A 33 1.11 0.22 -2.23
N PRO A 34 1.73 0.52 -3.38
CA PRO A 34 3.03 1.14 -3.41
C PRO A 34 2.99 2.64 -3.10
N ASN A 35 1.82 3.29 -3.16
CA ASN A 35 1.71 4.72 -2.85
C ASN A 35 1.99 4.95 -1.36
N ARG A 36 1.40 4.11 -0.49
CA ARG A 36 1.67 4.16 0.96
C ARG A 36 3.15 4.04 1.30
N LEU A 37 3.88 3.18 0.59
CA LEU A 37 5.32 3.07 0.75
C LEU A 37 6.04 4.35 0.32
N LEU A 38 5.74 4.88 -0.87
CA LEU A 38 6.40 6.07 -1.38
C LEU A 38 6.11 7.31 -0.52
N ASP A 39 4.87 7.46 -0.05
CA ASP A 39 4.48 8.55 0.84
C ASP A 39 5.22 8.46 2.18
N HIS A 40 5.32 7.26 2.75
CA HIS A 40 6.10 7.08 3.97
C HIS A 40 7.58 7.39 3.76
N LEU A 41 8.17 7.04 2.62
CA LEU A 41 9.55 7.38 2.31
C LEU A 41 9.74 8.89 2.16
N ILE A 42 8.78 9.60 1.57
CA ILE A 42 8.80 11.06 1.45
C ILE A 42 8.76 11.70 2.83
N ASP A 43 7.84 11.26 3.69
CA ASP A 43 7.71 11.78 5.05
C ASP A 43 8.95 11.44 5.90
N ARG A 44 9.48 10.23 5.76
CA ARG A 44 10.64 9.76 6.54
C ARG A 44 11.93 10.50 6.17
N LEU A 45 12.11 10.81 4.90
CA LEU A 45 13.31 11.46 4.36
C LEU A 45 13.17 12.99 4.26
N ASP A 46 12.05 13.56 4.75
CA ASP A 46 11.72 14.98 4.67
C ASP A 46 11.82 15.54 3.23
N LEU A 47 11.27 14.77 2.27
CA LEU A 47 11.32 15.13 0.86
C LEU A 47 10.10 15.94 0.45
N LYS A 48 10.29 16.87 -0.47
CA LYS A 48 9.20 17.73 -0.96
C LYS A 48 8.30 17.05 -2.00
N ASN A 49 8.86 16.13 -2.80
CA ASN A 49 8.15 15.51 -3.91
C ASN A 49 8.78 14.20 -4.40
N ASP A 50 8.03 13.48 -5.25
CA ASP A 50 8.46 12.25 -5.94
C ASP A 50 9.74 12.44 -6.77
N ALA A 51 9.97 13.65 -7.31
CA ALA A 51 11.17 13.93 -8.08
C ALA A 51 12.42 13.97 -7.19
N ALA A 52 12.30 14.49 -5.96
CA ALA A 52 13.36 14.40 -4.97
C ALA A 52 13.57 12.95 -4.54
N LEU A 53 12.49 12.21 -4.26
CA LEU A 53 12.55 10.78 -3.93
C LEU A 53 13.26 9.97 -5.02
N ALA A 54 12.95 10.23 -6.30
CA ALA A 54 13.58 9.57 -7.44
C ALA A 54 15.10 9.81 -7.46
N ARG A 55 15.54 11.05 -7.20
CA ARG A 55 16.97 11.39 -7.13
C ARG A 55 17.67 10.70 -5.96
N THR A 56 17.03 10.66 -4.79
CA THR A 56 17.61 9.99 -3.61
C THR A 56 17.70 8.49 -3.81
N LEU A 57 16.69 7.89 -4.45
CA LEU A 57 16.67 6.46 -4.81
C LEU A 57 17.51 6.13 -6.05
N ASP A 58 18.14 7.10 -6.69
CA ASP A 58 18.92 6.91 -7.93
C ASP A 58 18.11 6.25 -9.06
N VAL A 59 16.83 6.63 -9.18
CA VAL A 59 15.92 6.18 -10.23
C VAL A 59 15.40 7.35 -11.05
N ALA A 60 15.03 7.08 -12.29
CA ALA A 60 14.43 8.10 -13.14
C ALA A 60 13.02 8.48 -12.61
N PRO A 61 12.63 9.77 -12.61
CA PRO A 61 11.29 10.22 -12.21
C PRO A 61 10.11 9.46 -12.85
N PRO A 62 10.17 9.03 -14.14
CA PRO A 62 9.11 8.22 -14.74
C PRO A 62 8.90 6.86 -14.05
N VAL A 63 9.91 6.31 -13.37
CA VAL A 63 9.79 5.03 -12.63
C VAL A 63 8.86 5.23 -11.44
N ILE A 64 9.07 6.27 -10.63
CA ILE A 64 8.21 6.61 -9.49
C ILE A 64 6.78 6.89 -9.95
N SER A 65 6.62 7.66 -11.04
CA SER A 65 5.30 7.92 -11.62
C SER A 65 4.59 6.63 -12.06
N LYS A 66 5.30 5.71 -12.72
CA LYS A 66 4.73 4.41 -13.12
C LYS A 66 4.38 3.53 -11.92
N ILE A 67 5.14 3.61 -10.82
CA ILE A 67 4.86 2.88 -9.58
C ILE A 67 3.58 3.42 -8.93
N ARG A 68 3.44 4.74 -8.78
CA ARG A 68 2.22 5.36 -8.22
C ARG A 68 0.95 5.02 -8.99
N HIS A 69 1.06 4.94 -10.32
CA HIS A 69 -0.04 4.56 -11.20
C HIS A 69 -0.17 3.03 -11.39
N TYR A 70 0.48 2.20 -10.57
CA TYR A 70 0.40 0.73 -10.64
C TYR A 70 0.81 0.13 -12.01
N ARG A 71 1.53 0.89 -12.83
CA ARG A 71 2.04 0.47 -14.15
C ARG A 71 3.36 -0.27 -14.04
N LEU A 72 4.10 -0.10 -12.94
CA LEU A 72 5.36 -0.77 -12.66
C LEU A 72 5.35 -1.32 -11.24
N ALA A 73 5.60 -2.63 -11.10
CA ALA A 73 5.75 -3.28 -9.81
C ALA A 73 7.16 -3.02 -9.25
N ILE A 74 7.27 -2.88 -7.93
CA ILE A 74 8.55 -2.66 -7.27
C ILE A 74 9.33 -3.99 -7.28
N GLY A 75 10.49 -3.97 -7.96
CA GLY A 75 11.41 -5.09 -8.02
C GLY A 75 12.33 -5.15 -6.81
N ALA A 76 13.04 -6.27 -6.65
CA ALA A 76 13.98 -6.48 -5.55
C ALA A 76 15.10 -5.42 -5.50
N SER A 77 15.66 -5.05 -6.66
CA SER A 77 16.73 -4.05 -6.76
C SER A 77 16.30 -2.68 -6.23
N LEU A 78 15.10 -2.22 -6.62
CA LEU A 78 14.56 -0.96 -6.15
C LEU A 78 14.25 -1.00 -4.65
N LEU A 79 13.79 -2.14 -4.15
CA LEU A 79 13.46 -2.32 -2.73
C LEU A 79 14.73 -2.35 -1.86
N ILE A 80 15.83 -2.92 -2.36
CA ILE A 80 17.16 -2.82 -1.74
C ILE A 80 17.60 -1.36 -1.69
N ARG A 81 17.44 -0.62 -2.79
CA ARG A 81 17.80 0.81 -2.83
C ARG A 81 16.99 1.64 -1.85
N MET A 82 15.70 1.35 -1.70
CA MET A 82 14.84 1.95 -0.68
C MET A 82 15.33 1.65 0.74
N HIS A 83 15.77 0.41 0.99
CA HIS A 83 16.36 0.03 2.28
C HIS A 83 17.66 0.80 2.57
N GLU A 84 18.58 0.90 1.60
CA GLU A 84 19.85 1.61 1.76
C GLU A 84 19.68 3.10 2.09
N VAL A 85 18.66 3.74 1.51
CA VAL A 85 18.44 5.19 1.66
C VAL A 85 17.65 5.52 2.93
N SER A 86 16.69 4.68 3.30
CA SER A 86 15.78 4.93 4.43
C SER A 86 16.18 4.23 5.73
N ASP A 87 17.15 3.32 5.68
CA ASP A 87 17.52 2.39 6.75
C ASP A 87 16.34 1.52 7.24
N ILE A 88 15.24 1.43 6.48
CA ILE A 88 14.07 0.61 6.82
C ILE A 88 14.32 -0.81 6.36
N ALA A 89 14.13 -1.80 7.24
CA ALA A 89 14.30 -3.21 6.88
C ALA A 89 13.42 -3.60 5.69
N ILE A 90 13.95 -4.45 4.81
CA ILE A 90 13.23 -5.01 3.66
C ILE A 90 11.89 -5.64 4.06
N GLY A 91 11.83 -6.26 5.25
CA GLY A 91 10.59 -6.81 5.81
C GLY A 91 9.51 -5.75 6.06
N ASP A 92 9.89 -4.62 6.65
CA ASP A 92 8.98 -3.51 6.95
C ASP A 92 8.51 -2.81 5.69
N LEU A 93 9.40 -2.62 4.71
CA LEU A 93 9.04 -2.10 3.39
C LEU A 93 7.96 -2.95 2.70
N ARG A 94 8.04 -4.28 2.84
CA ARG A 94 7.03 -5.21 2.30
C ARG A 94 5.71 -5.14 3.07
N ILE A 95 5.77 -5.03 4.39
CA ILE A 95 4.56 -4.85 5.22
C ILE A 95 3.85 -3.55 4.85
N LEU A 96 4.62 -2.47 4.67
CA LEU A 96 4.09 -1.15 4.37
C LEU A 96 3.40 -1.09 3.00
N MET A 97 3.97 -1.79 2.02
CA MET A 97 3.40 -1.99 0.69
C MET A 97 2.19 -2.95 0.69
N GLY A 98 2.00 -3.73 1.76
CA GLY A 98 1.06 -4.85 1.78
C GLY A 98 1.47 -6.03 0.88
N ASP A 99 2.75 -6.08 0.48
CA ASP A 99 3.27 -7.11 -0.42
C ASP A 99 3.59 -8.40 0.34
N ARG A 100 2.70 -9.39 0.24
CA ARG A 100 2.91 -10.74 0.78
C ARG A 100 3.57 -11.70 -0.20
N ARG A 101 4.02 -11.23 -1.37
CA ARG A 101 4.56 -12.11 -2.41
C ARG A 101 5.92 -12.69 -1.99
N SER A 102 6.02 -14.01 -1.83
CA SER A 102 7.28 -14.68 -1.47
C SER A 102 8.33 -14.72 -2.59
N LYS A 103 7.99 -14.32 -3.82
CA LYS A 103 8.90 -14.35 -4.99
C LYS A 103 8.83 -13.05 -5.79
N PHE A 104 9.96 -12.36 -5.89
CA PHE A 104 10.08 -11.08 -6.60
C PHE A 104 9.84 -11.25 -8.11
N ARG A 105 9.10 -10.31 -8.71
CA ARG A 105 9.01 -10.19 -10.17
C ARG A 105 10.08 -9.22 -10.61
N VAL A 106 11.01 -9.68 -11.44
CA VAL A 106 11.92 -8.78 -12.14
C VAL A 106 11.12 -8.13 -13.27
N ALA A 107 10.69 -6.88 -13.07
CA ALA A 107 10.09 -6.09 -14.13
C ALA A 107 11.22 -5.40 -14.91
N PHE A 108 11.77 -6.08 -15.92
CA PHE A 108 12.59 -5.42 -16.92
C PHE A 108 11.67 -4.55 -17.78
N SER A 109 11.71 -3.22 -17.61
CA SER A 109 11.07 -2.31 -18.56
C SER A 109 11.98 -2.17 -19.76
N GLN A 110 11.71 -2.99 -20.77
CA GLN A 110 12.39 -3.13 -22.06
C GLN A 110 12.25 -1.90 -22.98
N ASN A 111 12.50 -0.69 -22.49
CA ASN A 111 12.44 0.54 -23.32
C ASN A 111 13.82 1.14 -23.64
N ASP A 112 14.91 0.59 -23.10
CA ASP A 112 16.29 1.02 -23.37
C ASP A 112 17.10 -0.08 -24.07
N VAL A 113 16.53 -0.73 -25.09
CA VAL A 113 17.41 -1.35 -26.10
C VAL A 113 17.77 -0.23 -27.07
N PRO A 114 19.02 0.28 -27.08
CA PRO A 114 19.44 1.15 -28.16
C PRO A 114 19.24 0.36 -29.44
N ASP A 115 18.56 0.98 -30.41
CA ASP A 115 18.45 0.46 -31.76
C ASP A 115 19.87 0.21 -32.29
N MET A 116 20.35 -1.02 -32.13
CA MET A 116 21.60 -1.52 -32.71
C MET A 116 21.36 -1.77 -34.19
N SER A 117 20.87 -0.75 -34.89
CA SER A 117 20.93 -0.65 -36.34
C SER A 117 22.40 -0.66 -36.73
N LEU A 118 22.85 -1.89 -36.98
CA LEU A 118 24.11 -2.26 -37.58
C LEU A 118 24.22 -1.50 -38.92
N ARG A 119 24.87 -0.33 -38.92
CA ARG A 119 25.34 0.30 -40.16
C ARG A 119 26.56 -0.49 -40.62
N ALA A 120 26.30 -1.57 -41.34
CA ALA A 120 27.26 -2.25 -42.18
C ALA A 120 26.83 -2.04 -43.64
N ALA A 121 27.45 -1.05 -44.29
CA ALA A 121 27.62 -0.94 -45.74
C ALA A 121 28.66 0.15 -46.02
#